data_AF-A0A951JBH1-F1
#
_entry.id   AF-A0A951JBH1-F1
#
_cell.length_a   1.000
_cell.length_b   1.000
_cell.length_c   1.000
_cell.angle_alpha   90.00
_cell.angle_beta   90.00
_cell.angle_gamma   90.00
#
_symmetry.space_group_name_H-M   'P 1'
#
loop_
_entity.id
_entity.type
_entity.pdbx_description
1 polymer ?
#
loop_
_entity_poly.entity_id
_entity_poly.type
_entity_poly.pdbx_seq_one_letter_code
_entity_poly.pdbx_strand_id
1 'polypeptide(L)' 'MRQQNSEQQPGYKVKKYGWGRYWAVVDAAGALVCVTVYKRGAEEVVRRLRG' A
#
# COMPACT_ATOMS: atom_id res chain seq x y z
N MET A 1 -30.65 3.68 2.63
CA MET A 1 -30.05 2.38 3.01
C MET A 1 -28.93 2.03 2.03
N ARG A 2 -27.67 2.11 2.45
CA ARG A 2 -26.53 1.41 1.82
C ARG A 2 -25.82 0.71 2.96
N GLN A 3 -26.23 -0.53 3.22
CA GLN A 3 -25.47 -1.40 4.11
C GLN A 3 -24.34 -2.06 3.31
N GLN A 4 -23.26 -2.34 4.04
CA GLN A 4 -22.15 -3.26 3.73
C GLN A 4 -21.05 -2.74 2.78
N ASN A 5 -19.90 -2.41 3.36
CA ASN A 5 -18.75 -3.26 3.11
C ASN A 5 -17.80 -3.30 4.32
N SER A 6 -17.93 -4.36 5.10
CA SER A 6 -16.95 -4.84 6.06
C SER A 6 -15.90 -5.64 5.29
N GLU A 7 -14.85 -4.99 4.81
CA GLU A 7 -13.65 -5.70 4.33
C GLU A 7 -12.46 -5.25 5.17
N GLN A 8 -12.17 -6.01 6.22
CA GLN A 8 -10.86 -6.01 6.85
C GLN A 8 -9.80 -6.26 5.77
N GLN A 9 -9.06 -5.24 5.35
CA GLN A 9 -7.82 -5.42 4.63
C GLN A 9 -6.71 -4.43 5.09
N PRO A 10 -6.17 -4.56 6.32
CA PRO A 10 -5.01 -3.75 6.74
C PRO A 10 -3.66 -4.31 6.21
N GLY A 11 -3.70 -5.18 5.20
CA GLY A 11 -2.54 -5.91 4.69
C GLY A 11 -1.69 -5.13 3.70
N TYR A 12 -1.24 -3.91 4.04
CA TYR A 12 -0.37 -3.15 3.15
C TYR A 12 1.07 -3.70 3.15
N LYS A 13 1.63 -3.87 1.95
CA LYS A 13 3.00 -4.38 1.73
C LYS A 13 3.80 -3.42 0.86
N VAL A 14 5.11 -3.37 1.10
CA VAL A 14 6.08 -2.61 0.29
C VAL A 14 6.85 -3.59 -0.60
N LYS A 15 6.93 -3.30 -1.91
CA LYS A 15 7.74 -4.07 -2.86
C LYS A 15 8.49 -3.16 -3.83
N LYS A 16 9.56 -3.65 -4.47
CA LYS A 16 10.22 -2.93 -5.58
C LYS A 16 9.24 -2.77 -6.74
N TYR A 17 9.30 -1.62 -7.41
CA TYR A 17 8.42 -1.30 -8.54
C TYR A 17 9.22 -1.06 -9.82
N GLY A 18 9.00 -1.92 -10.82
CA GLY A 18 9.72 -1.91 -12.09
C GLY A 18 11.19 -2.31 -11.96
N TRP A 19 12.00 -1.88 -12.93
CA TRP A 19 13.43 -2.19 -13.04
C TRP A 19 14.33 -1.14 -12.34
N GLY A 20 13.73 -0.11 -11.73
CA GLY A 20 14.42 1.06 -11.22
C GLY A 20 14.45 1.19 -9.70
N ARG A 21 14.64 2.43 -9.23
CA ARG A 21 14.76 2.79 -7.81
C ARG A 21 13.42 2.92 -7.07
N TYR A 22 12.30 2.71 -7.75
CA TYR A 22 10.97 2.98 -7.20
C TYR A 22 10.46 1.86 -6.29
N TRP A 23 9.57 2.23 -5.39
CA TRP A 23 8.93 1.35 -4.42
C TRP A 23 7.42 1.50 -4.52
N ALA A 24 6.70 0.39 -4.51
CA ALA A 24 5.24 0.36 -4.53
C ALA A 24 4.70 -0.05 -3.17
N VAL A 25 3.62 0.62 -2.76
CA VAL A 25 2.72 0.14 -1.72
C VAL A 25 1.57 -0.58 -2.44
N VAL A 26 1.32 -1.81 -2.02
CA VAL A 26 0.17 -2.60 -2.49
C VAL A 26 -0.74 -2.96 -1.32
N ASP A 27 -2.03 -3.04 -1.58
CA ASP A 27 -3.01 -3.52 -0.60
C ASP A 27 -2.99 -5.06 -0.47
N ALA A 28 -3.91 -5.60 0.32
CA ALA A 28 -3.99 -7.05 0.55
C ALA A 28 -4.45 -7.83 -0.70
N ALA A 29 -5.26 -7.20 -1.57
CA ALA A 29 -5.65 -7.74 -2.86
C ALA A 29 -4.53 -7.65 -3.92
N GLY A 30 -3.42 -6.98 -3.60
CA GLY A 30 -2.28 -6.77 -4.49
C GLY A 30 -2.43 -5.57 -5.42
N ALA A 31 -3.47 -4.76 -5.25
CA ALA A 31 -3.69 -3.56 -6.05
C ALA A 31 -2.66 -2.48 -5.68
N LEU A 32 -2.22 -1.71 -6.68
CA LEU A 32 -1.27 -0.62 -6.50
C LEU A 32 -1.94 0.56 -5.81
N VAL A 33 -1.43 0.93 -4.64
CA VAL A 33 -1.91 2.09 -3.87
C VAL A 33 -1.13 3.34 -4.25
N CYS A 34 0.20 3.28 -4.17
CA CYS A 34 1.08 4.39 -4.56
C CYS A 34 2.49 3.91 -4.92
N VAL A 35 3.24 4.79 -5.59
CA VAL A 35 4.66 4.60 -5.91
C VAL A 35 5.47 5.72 -5.27
N THR A 36 6.59 5.37 -4.64
CA THR A 36 7.53 6.30 -4.03
C THR A 36 8.92 6.13 -4.61
N VAL A 37 9.72 7.20 -4.55
CA VAL A 37 11.12 7.17 -4.99
C VAL A 37 12.02 6.41 -4.02
N TYR A 38 11.70 6.42 -2.72
CA TYR A 38 12.50 5.79 -1.68
C TYR A 38 11.66 4.82 -0.85
N LYS A 39 12.29 3.72 -0.40
CA LYS A 39 11.65 2.70 0.45
C LYS A 39 11.03 3.29 1.71
N ARG A 40 11.75 4.20 2.37
CA ARG A 40 11.30 4.87 3.59
C ARG A 40 9.98 5.63 3.40
N GLY A 41 9.76 6.20 2.21
CA GLY A 41 8.49 6.85 1.87
C GLY A 41 7.34 5.85 1.80
N ALA A 42 7.57 4.67 1.20
CA ALA A 42 6.56 3.62 1.11
C ALA A 42 6.24 3.01 2.50
N GLU A 43 7.27 2.77 3.32
CA GLU A 43 7.11 2.29 4.71
C GLU A 43 6.30 3.28 5.56
N GLU A 44 6.57 4.56 5.40
CA GLU A 44 5.89 5.62 6.13
C GLU A 44 4.42 5.80 5.68
N VAL A 45 4.10 5.55 4.41
CA VAL A 45 2.72 5.44 3.93
C VAL A 45 2.02 4.25 4.60
N VAL A 46 2.64 3.07 4.61
CA VAL A 46 2.08 1.89 5.28
C VAL A 46 1.81 2.14 6.75
N ARG A 47 2.73 2.83 7.45
CA ARG A 47 2.55 3.21 8.86
C ARG A 47 1.30 4.07 9.06
N ARG A 48 1.08 5.08 8.22
CA ARG A 48 -0.09 5.97 8.31
C ARG A 48 -1.41 5.29 7.94
N LEU A 49 -1.37 4.36 6.98
CA LEU A 49 -2.58 3.64 6.55
C LEU A 49 -3.04 2.57 7.54
N ARG A 50 -2.19 2.14 8.47
CA ARG A 50 -2.54 1.18 9.52
C ARG A 50 -3.28 1.80 10.71
N GLY A 51 -3.37 3.13 10.80
CA GLY A 51 -3.91 3.86 11.94
C GLY A 51 -2.87 4.02 13.02
#